data_AF-A0AAF5PY53-F1
#
_entry.id   AF-A0AAF5PY53-F1
#
_cell.length_a   1.000
_cell.length_b   1.000
_cell.length_c   1.000
_cell.angle_alpha   90.00
_cell.angle_beta   90.00
_cell.angle_gamma   90.00
#
_symmetry.space_group_name_H-M   'P 1'
#
loop_
_entity.id
_entity.type
_entity.pdbx_description
1 polymer ?
#
loop_
_entity_poly.entity_id
_entity_poly.type
_entity_poly.pdbx_seq_one_letter_code
_entity_poly.pdbx_strand_id
1 'polypeptide(L)'
;MTTKVKAVAYRLTGGSKTVYSADYEEKILLFNNFKKQIEKLMGLMVTLVTDNLVTELKQKISRDTVDSGMNKFEKVGQAIYKYSSQIENDSSAAVLKTAKEIFDNAGQKHRSFRTDMLENVQKSMKEWIETNAKNVSKELKSVDNKRDELDCAINKLRKKPDDLDIQAVKERAESMFKEELEKTDKLLDDEIKESQSVISSAMIALMEVIKGYNKCMKEIFKQGVKV
;
A
#
# COMPACT_ATOMS: atom_id res chain seq x y z
N MET A 1 13.57 22.42 -26.71
CA MET A 1 12.22 22.43 -26.10
C MET A 1 11.60 21.04 -26.22
N THR A 2 11.27 20.40 -25.10
CA THR A 2 10.74 19.01 -25.04
C THR A 2 9.34 18.92 -25.64
N THR A 3 8.93 17.74 -26.12
CA THR A 3 7.60 17.51 -26.74
C THR A 3 6.46 17.93 -25.81
N LYS A 4 6.57 17.59 -24.53
CA LYS A 4 5.63 18.02 -23.49
C LYS A 4 5.45 19.55 -23.41
N VAL A 5 6.55 20.31 -23.45
CA VAL A 5 6.50 21.79 -23.42
C VAL A 5 5.85 22.34 -24.69
N LYS A 6 6.12 21.72 -25.86
CA LYS A 6 5.49 22.10 -27.13
C LYS A 6 3.99 21.82 -27.13
N ALA A 7 3.56 20.66 -26.64
CA ALA A 7 2.15 20.29 -26.54
C ALA A 7 1.38 21.26 -25.62
N VAL A 8 1.96 21.58 -24.46
CA VAL A 8 1.39 22.58 -23.54
C VAL A 8 1.29 23.96 -24.20
N ALA A 9 2.34 24.41 -24.89
CA ALA A 9 2.32 25.69 -25.59
C ALA A 9 1.21 25.74 -26.66
N TYR A 10 1.05 24.67 -27.44
CA TYR A 10 -0.05 24.60 -28.42
C TYR A 10 -1.42 24.71 -27.76
N ARG A 11 -1.66 23.97 -26.66
CA ARG A 11 -2.93 24.04 -25.92
C ARG A 11 -3.22 25.45 -25.39
N LEU A 12 -2.22 26.13 -24.83
CA LEU A 12 -2.36 27.51 -24.33
C LEU A 12 -2.71 28.51 -25.44
N THR A 13 -2.29 28.24 -26.68
CA THR A 13 -2.59 29.07 -27.84
C THR A 13 -3.87 28.67 -28.59
N GLY A 14 -4.74 27.84 -28.01
CA GLY A 14 -5.99 27.37 -28.65
C GLY A 14 -5.79 26.26 -29.68
N GLY A 15 -4.69 25.51 -29.56
CA GLY A 15 -4.40 24.31 -30.36
C GLY A 15 -5.31 23.13 -29.99
N SER A 16 -5.41 22.16 -30.90
CA SER A 16 -6.15 20.93 -30.66
C SER A 16 -5.53 20.12 -29.53
N LYS A 17 -6.37 19.42 -28.76
CA LYS A 17 -6.00 18.51 -27.68
C LYS A 17 -6.75 17.21 -27.85
N THR A 18 -6.01 16.10 -27.87
CA THR A 18 -6.56 14.75 -27.81
C THR A 18 -7.09 14.51 -26.40
N VAL A 19 -8.33 14.02 -26.30
CA VAL A 19 -9.02 13.75 -25.02
C VAL A 19 -9.28 12.25 -24.92
N TYR A 20 -9.19 11.72 -23.72
CA TYR A 20 -9.55 10.34 -23.45
C TYR A 20 -11.09 10.17 -23.45
N SER A 21 -11.57 8.94 -23.62
CA SER A 21 -12.98 8.66 -23.38
C SER A 21 -13.31 8.81 -21.89
N ALA A 22 -14.57 9.14 -21.59
CA ALA A 22 -15.04 9.24 -20.21
C ALA A 22 -14.81 7.92 -19.45
N ASP A 23 -15.11 6.79 -20.09
CA ASP A 23 -14.91 5.46 -19.52
C ASP A 23 -13.43 5.20 -19.14
N TYR A 24 -12.48 5.61 -19.97
CA TYR A 24 -11.05 5.44 -19.68
C TYR A 24 -10.60 6.33 -18.51
N GLU A 25 -11.08 7.58 -18.46
CA GLU A 25 -10.81 8.47 -17.33
C GLU A 25 -11.40 7.94 -16.02
N GLU A 26 -12.61 7.36 -16.07
CA GLU A 26 -13.24 6.71 -14.92
C GLU A 26 -12.44 5.51 -14.43
N LYS A 27 -11.96 4.64 -15.33
CA LYS A 27 -11.08 3.50 -14.97
C LYS A 27 -9.81 3.96 -14.27
N ILE A 28 -9.15 5.00 -14.79
CA ILE A 28 -7.95 5.58 -14.16
C ILE A 28 -8.26 6.08 -12.75
N LEU A 29 -9.39 6.78 -12.58
CA LEU A 29 -9.79 7.31 -11.29
C LEU A 29 -10.09 6.19 -10.29
N LEU A 30 -10.82 5.16 -10.72
CA LEU A 30 -11.13 3.98 -9.94
C LEU A 30 -9.86 3.28 -9.46
N PHE A 31 -8.93 2.98 -10.39
CA PHE A 31 -7.65 2.36 -10.09
C PHE A 31 -6.84 3.16 -9.05
N ASN A 32 -6.71 4.48 -9.27
CA ASN A 32 -5.95 5.34 -8.35
C ASN A 32 -6.60 5.43 -6.96
N ASN A 33 -7.94 5.40 -6.88
CA ASN A 33 -8.64 5.35 -5.61
C ASN A 33 -8.35 4.03 -4.89
N PHE A 34 -8.47 2.89 -5.58
CA PHE A 34 -8.13 1.58 -4.99
C PHE A 34 -6.70 1.54 -4.45
N LYS A 35 -5.73 1.97 -5.25
CA LYS A 35 -4.33 2.07 -4.84
C LYS A 35 -4.19 2.87 -3.54
N LYS A 36 -4.81 4.05 -3.47
CA LYS A 36 -4.76 4.92 -2.28
C LYS A 36 -5.42 4.28 -1.05
N GLN A 37 -6.53 3.55 -1.22
CA GLN A 37 -7.16 2.85 -0.11
C GLN A 37 -6.31 1.69 0.40
N ILE A 38 -5.67 0.93 -0.49
CA ILE A 38 -4.73 -0.14 -0.11
C ILE A 38 -3.56 0.43 0.68
N GLU A 39 -2.93 1.51 0.21
CA GLU A 39 -1.84 2.19 0.93
C GLU A 39 -2.28 2.66 2.32
N LYS A 40 -3.49 3.23 2.43
CA LYS A 40 -4.06 3.67 3.72
C LYS A 40 -4.29 2.48 4.66
N LEU A 41 -4.86 1.40 4.15
CA LEU A 41 -5.14 0.18 4.92
C LEU A 41 -3.83 -0.43 5.46
N MET A 42 -2.79 -0.53 4.63
CA MET A 42 -1.46 -0.96 5.07
C MET A 42 -0.92 -0.08 6.21
N GLY A 43 -1.09 1.25 6.11
CA GLY A 43 -0.69 2.17 7.18
C GLY A 43 -1.45 1.97 8.49
N LEU A 44 -2.75 1.68 8.42
CA LEU A 44 -3.57 1.35 9.59
C LEU A 44 -3.15 0.02 10.23
N MET A 45 -2.81 -0.98 9.43
CA MET A 45 -2.31 -2.28 9.94
C MET A 45 -1.02 -2.11 10.73
N VAL A 46 -0.05 -1.35 10.22
CA VAL A 46 1.20 -1.04 10.94
C VAL A 46 0.90 -0.36 12.29
N THR A 47 -0.03 0.60 12.28
CA THR A 47 -0.44 1.31 13.51
C THR A 47 -1.07 0.36 14.54
N LEU A 48 -1.88 -0.61 14.09
CA LEU A 48 -2.53 -1.58 14.96
C LEU A 48 -1.55 -2.51 15.69
N VAL A 49 -0.43 -2.85 15.04
CA VAL A 49 0.51 -3.87 15.51
C VAL A 49 1.79 -3.29 16.13
N THR A 50 1.90 -1.97 16.22
CA THR A 50 3.04 -1.28 16.82
C THR A 50 2.63 -0.52 18.08
N ASP A 51 3.35 -0.75 19.17
CA ASP A 51 3.04 -0.15 20.48
C ASP A 51 3.82 1.15 20.75
N ASN A 52 4.64 1.63 19.81
CA ASN A 52 5.34 2.91 19.95
C ASN A 52 5.68 3.54 18.60
N LEU A 53 5.74 4.87 18.60
CA LEU A 53 5.99 5.70 17.42
C LEU A 53 7.31 5.38 16.72
N VAL A 54 8.35 4.97 17.46
CA VAL A 54 9.66 4.64 16.88
C VAL A 54 9.58 3.36 16.06
N THR A 55 8.91 2.33 16.56
CA THR A 55 8.67 1.08 15.84
C THR A 55 7.72 1.32 14.66
N GLU A 56 6.69 2.15 14.83
CA GLU A 56 5.77 2.53 13.76
C GLU A 56 6.50 3.26 12.61
N LEU A 57 7.28 4.29 12.93
CA LEU A 57 8.07 5.04 11.95
C LEU A 57 9.10 4.14 11.27
N LYS A 58 9.80 3.29 12.04
CA LYS A 58 10.75 2.35 11.47
C LYS A 58 10.07 1.36 10.55
N GLN A 59 8.89 0.82 10.86
CA GLN A 59 8.16 -0.08 9.94
C GLN A 59 7.58 0.62 8.72
N LYS A 60 7.21 1.91 8.85
CA LYS A 60 6.80 2.74 7.71
C LYS A 60 7.96 3.06 6.76
N ILE A 61 9.17 3.21 7.28
CA ILE A 61 10.38 3.62 6.53
C ILE A 61 11.22 2.41 6.06
N SER A 62 11.53 1.50 6.99
CA SER A 62 12.32 0.29 6.80
C SER A 62 11.41 -0.93 6.95
N ARG A 63 11.19 -1.60 5.83
CA ARG A 63 10.22 -2.69 5.70
C ARG A 63 10.79 -4.06 6.09
N ASP A 64 11.94 -4.08 6.75
CA ASP A 64 12.59 -5.27 7.27
C ASP A 64 12.68 -5.22 8.80
N THR A 65 12.69 -6.41 9.39
CA THR A 65 12.62 -6.76 10.82
C THR A 65 13.31 -5.77 11.75
N VAL A 66 12.48 -4.93 12.39
CA VAL A 66 12.94 -4.01 13.44
C VAL A 66 12.97 -4.78 14.75
N ASP A 67 14.15 -4.83 15.39
CA ASP A 67 14.28 -5.18 16.80
C ASP A 67 13.44 -4.20 17.62
N SER A 68 12.24 -4.64 17.97
CA SER A 68 11.32 -3.82 18.72
C SER A 68 11.64 -3.99 20.19
N GLY A 69 11.98 -2.88 20.83
CA GLY A 69 11.95 -2.77 22.28
C GLY A 69 10.62 -3.25 22.85
N MET A 70 10.56 -3.37 24.17
CA MET A 70 9.47 -4.08 24.82
C MET A 70 8.08 -3.60 24.41
N ASN A 71 7.20 -4.57 24.11
CA ASN A 71 5.80 -4.29 23.81
C ASN A 71 5.02 -3.96 25.10
N LYS A 72 3.74 -3.56 24.97
CA LYS A 72 2.94 -3.14 26.11
C LYS A 72 2.78 -4.21 27.20
N PHE A 73 2.69 -5.49 26.81
CA PHE A 73 2.54 -6.58 27.77
C PHE A 73 3.85 -6.82 28.52
N GLU A 74 4.97 -6.86 27.81
CA GLU A 74 6.31 -7.01 28.41
C GLU A 74 6.62 -5.86 29.36
N LYS A 75 6.21 -4.62 29.02
CA LYS A 75 6.37 -3.45 29.90
C LYS A 75 5.60 -3.61 31.21
N VAL A 76 4.36 -4.09 31.14
CA VAL A 76 3.56 -4.38 32.34
C VAL A 76 4.18 -5.51 33.15
N GLY A 77 4.62 -6.60 32.51
CA GLY A 77 5.30 -7.72 33.18
C GLY A 77 6.55 -7.27 33.93
N GLN A 78 7.41 -6.44 33.33
CA GLN A 78 8.60 -5.92 34.01
C GLN A 78 8.25 -4.97 35.17
N ALA A 79 7.23 -4.13 35.04
CA ALA A 79 6.78 -3.27 36.12
C ALA A 79 6.28 -4.09 37.33
N ILE A 80 5.44 -5.10 37.08
CA ILE A 80 4.94 -6.02 38.10
C ILE A 80 6.08 -6.74 38.81
N TYR A 81 7.04 -7.26 38.05
CA TYR A 81 8.20 -7.95 38.61
C TYR A 81 9.05 -7.04 39.51
N LYS A 82 9.25 -5.78 39.11
CA LYS A 82 9.96 -4.80 39.93
C LYS A 82 9.26 -4.59 41.29
N TYR A 83 7.94 -4.47 41.30
CA TYR A 83 7.18 -4.36 42.55
C TYR A 83 7.29 -5.62 43.41
N SER A 84 7.36 -6.81 42.81
CA SER A 84 7.53 -8.07 43.58
C SER A 84 8.78 -8.08 44.47
N SER A 85 9.86 -7.42 44.05
CA SER A 85 11.10 -7.30 44.84
C SER A 85 11.05 -6.26 45.96
N GLN A 86 9.98 -5.47 46.04
CA GLN A 86 9.81 -4.38 47.01
C GLN A 86 8.79 -4.72 48.11
N ILE A 87 8.16 -5.90 48.04
CA ILE A 87 7.12 -6.33 48.98
C ILE A 87 7.72 -7.38 49.92
N GLU A 88 7.56 -7.18 51.22
CA GLU A 88 8.07 -8.09 52.26
C GLU A 88 7.26 -9.39 52.36
N ASN A 89 6.00 -9.37 51.93
CA ASN A 89 5.14 -10.55 51.94
C ASN A 89 5.49 -11.51 50.78
N ASP A 90 6.15 -12.62 51.12
CA ASP A 90 6.59 -13.65 50.17
C ASP A 90 5.46 -14.22 49.31
N SER A 91 4.25 -14.39 49.86
CA SER A 91 3.10 -14.91 49.10
C SER A 91 2.63 -13.92 48.03
N SER A 92 2.58 -12.63 48.37
CA SER A 92 2.21 -11.57 47.43
C SER A 92 3.31 -11.37 46.38
N ALA A 93 4.58 -11.42 46.78
CA ALA A 93 5.71 -11.36 45.87
C ALA A 93 5.70 -12.54 44.87
N ALA A 94 5.36 -13.75 45.31
CA ALA A 94 5.22 -14.92 44.44
C ALA A 94 4.13 -14.74 43.38
N VAL A 95 2.94 -14.26 43.76
CA VAL A 95 1.84 -13.97 42.82
C VAL A 95 2.27 -12.98 41.74
N LEU A 96 2.98 -11.90 42.12
CA LEU A 96 3.49 -10.93 41.15
C LEU A 96 4.56 -11.51 40.21
N LYS A 97 5.39 -12.44 40.69
CA LYS A 97 6.35 -13.16 39.82
C LYS A 97 5.62 -14.02 38.79
N THR A 98 4.57 -14.74 39.19
CA THR A 98 3.75 -15.51 38.23
C THR A 98 3.00 -14.61 37.26
N ALA A 99 2.49 -13.46 37.72
CA ALA A 99 1.88 -12.46 36.85
C ALA A 99 2.85 -11.96 35.76
N LYS A 100 4.13 -11.77 36.08
CA LYS A 100 5.17 -11.44 35.08
C LYS A 100 5.21 -12.48 33.96
N GLU A 101 5.24 -13.77 34.29
CA GLU A 101 5.32 -14.85 33.29
C GLU A 101 4.11 -14.83 32.34
N ILE A 102 2.92 -14.55 32.85
CA ILE A 102 1.70 -14.41 32.04
C ILE A 102 1.83 -13.23 31.06
N PHE A 103 2.35 -12.09 31.53
CA PHE A 103 2.59 -10.92 30.69
C PHE A 103 3.71 -11.11 29.68
N ASP A 104 4.77 -11.85 30.02
CA ASP A 104 5.84 -12.22 29.10
C ASP A 104 5.31 -13.14 27.99
N ASN A 105 4.47 -14.13 28.33
CA ASN A 105 3.79 -14.99 27.35
C ASN A 105 2.85 -14.19 26.43
N ALA A 106 2.05 -13.29 26.99
CA ALA A 106 1.20 -12.37 26.23
C ALA A 106 2.04 -11.48 25.29
N GLY A 107 3.21 -11.03 25.77
CA GLY A 107 4.19 -10.27 25.01
C GLY A 107 4.71 -11.03 23.80
N GLN A 108 5.16 -12.26 23.99
CA GLN A 108 5.60 -13.12 22.88
C GLN A 108 4.48 -13.35 21.87
N LYS A 109 3.25 -13.60 22.33
CA LYS A 109 2.12 -13.79 21.41
C LYS A 109 1.79 -12.51 20.63
N HIS A 110 1.95 -11.34 21.24
CA HIS A 110 1.79 -10.05 20.55
C HIS A 110 2.89 -9.81 19.50
N ARG A 111 4.14 -10.23 19.76
CA ARG A 111 5.21 -10.21 18.75
C ARG A 111 4.87 -11.08 17.55
N SER A 112 4.39 -12.31 17.78
CA SER A 112 3.94 -13.19 16.68
C SER A 112 2.78 -12.60 15.91
N PHE A 113 1.77 -12.03 16.59
CA PHE A 113 0.64 -11.37 15.92
C PHE A 113 1.10 -10.25 14.99
N ARG A 114 2.07 -9.45 15.41
CA ARG A 114 2.67 -8.43 14.54
C ARG A 114 3.31 -9.06 13.30
N THR A 115 4.12 -10.11 13.47
CA THR A 115 4.74 -10.81 12.34
C THR A 115 3.68 -11.36 11.38
N ASP A 116 2.66 -12.05 11.90
CA ASP A 116 1.58 -12.63 11.10
C ASP A 116 0.82 -11.56 10.30
N MET A 117 0.58 -10.39 10.89
CA MET A 117 -0.08 -9.27 10.21
C MET A 117 0.80 -8.70 9.08
N LEU A 118 2.11 -8.60 9.29
CA LEU A 118 3.01 -8.09 8.24
C LEU A 118 3.18 -9.12 7.10
N GLU A 119 3.36 -10.39 7.44
CA GLU A 119 3.71 -11.44 6.49
C GLU A 119 2.49 -12.03 5.76
N ASN A 120 1.39 -12.28 6.47
CA ASN A 120 0.23 -12.97 5.91
C ASN A 120 -0.85 -12.01 5.41
N VAL A 121 -0.87 -10.77 5.90
CA VAL A 121 -1.90 -9.78 5.53
C VAL A 121 -1.31 -8.67 4.66
N GLN A 122 -0.26 -8.00 5.13
CA GLN A 122 0.25 -6.80 4.47
C GLN A 122 1.11 -7.11 3.23
N LYS A 123 1.84 -8.23 3.23
CA LYS A 123 2.84 -8.55 2.19
C LYS A 123 2.27 -8.55 0.78
N SER A 124 1.15 -9.21 0.52
CA SER A 124 0.55 -9.29 -0.82
C SER A 124 0.10 -7.92 -1.34
N MET A 125 -0.51 -7.10 -0.48
CA MET A 125 -0.88 -5.71 -0.81
C MET A 125 0.36 -4.87 -1.13
N LYS A 126 1.43 -5.04 -0.34
CA LYS A 126 2.70 -4.34 -0.55
C LYS A 126 3.32 -4.72 -1.89
N GLU A 127 3.42 -6.01 -2.19
CA GLU A 127 3.95 -6.52 -3.46
C GLU A 127 3.17 -5.92 -4.62
N TRP A 128 1.84 -5.99 -4.61
CA TRP A 128 0.99 -5.41 -5.65
C TRP A 128 1.23 -3.90 -5.84
N ILE A 129 1.39 -3.11 -4.77
CA ILE A 129 1.71 -1.68 -4.87
C ILE A 129 3.08 -1.45 -5.54
N GLU A 130 4.08 -2.24 -5.18
CA GLU A 130 5.46 -2.05 -5.63
C GLU A 130 5.74 -2.53 -7.04
N THR A 131 5.01 -3.55 -7.50
CA THR A 131 5.15 -4.15 -8.83
C THR A 131 4.06 -3.66 -9.77
N ASN A 132 2.84 -4.12 -9.54
CA ASN A 132 1.72 -3.98 -10.46
C ASN A 132 1.26 -2.53 -10.56
N ALA A 133 0.97 -1.90 -9.42
CA ALA A 133 0.47 -0.53 -9.44
C ALA A 133 1.52 0.49 -9.92
N LYS A 134 2.80 0.20 -9.67
CA LYS A 134 3.92 0.97 -10.20
C LYS A 134 4.05 0.79 -11.71
N ASN A 135 3.80 -0.42 -12.24
CA ASN A 135 3.79 -0.68 -13.67
C ASN A 135 2.67 0.09 -14.38
N VAL A 136 1.43 0.00 -13.89
CA VAL A 136 0.29 0.79 -14.40
C VAL A 136 0.63 2.28 -14.41
N SER A 137 1.21 2.80 -13.34
CA SER A 137 1.62 4.21 -13.25
C SER A 137 2.68 4.62 -14.29
N LYS A 138 3.50 3.69 -14.78
CA LYS A 138 4.48 3.94 -15.86
C LYS A 138 3.80 3.93 -17.22
N GLU A 139 2.95 2.95 -17.50
CA GLU A 139 2.23 2.84 -18.76
C GLU A 139 1.28 4.03 -18.97
N LEU A 140 0.58 4.48 -17.92
CA LEU A 140 -0.23 5.72 -17.98
C LEU A 140 0.59 6.95 -18.37
N LYS A 141 1.83 7.07 -17.86
CA LYS A 141 2.74 8.15 -18.27
C LYS A 141 3.22 7.99 -19.72
N SER A 142 3.39 6.75 -20.19
CA SER A 142 3.73 6.44 -21.58
C SER A 142 2.62 6.91 -22.52
N VAL A 143 1.36 6.56 -22.23
CA VAL A 143 0.17 7.02 -22.97
C VAL A 143 0.10 8.55 -23.01
N ASP A 144 0.30 9.22 -21.87
CA ASP A 144 0.31 10.69 -21.80
C ASP A 144 1.41 11.30 -22.70
N ASN A 145 2.59 10.69 -22.77
CA ASN A 145 3.67 11.14 -23.64
C ASN A 145 3.31 10.95 -25.13
N LYS A 146 2.70 9.81 -25.49
CA LYS A 146 2.24 9.54 -26.86
C LYS A 146 1.11 10.47 -27.28
N ARG A 147 0.22 10.82 -26.36
CA ARG A 147 -0.79 11.86 -26.56
C ARG A 147 -0.14 13.22 -26.84
N ASP A 148 0.88 13.60 -26.08
CA ASP A 148 1.60 14.86 -26.28
C ASP A 148 2.34 14.90 -27.64
N GLU A 149 2.88 13.76 -28.10
CA GLU A 149 3.45 13.60 -29.45
C GLU A 149 2.40 13.78 -30.54
N LEU A 150 1.24 13.13 -30.41
CA LEU A 150 0.11 13.25 -31.33
C LEU A 150 -0.42 14.68 -31.39
N ASP A 151 -0.64 15.33 -30.25
CA ASP A 151 -1.06 16.73 -30.17
C ASP A 151 -0.08 17.66 -30.88
N CYS A 152 1.22 17.42 -30.74
CA CYS A 152 2.24 18.19 -31.45
C CYS A 152 2.14 18.00 -32.98
N ALA A 153 1.90 16.76 -33.44
CA ALA A 153 1.78 16.46 -34.86
C ALA A 153 0.52 17.10 -35.47
N ILE A 154 -0.64 16.97 -34.80
CA ILE A 154 -1.90 17.58 -35.22
C ILE A 154 -1.75 19.10 -35.35
N ASN A 155 -1.18 19.76 -34.35
CA ASN A 155 -1.06 21.22 -34.34
C ASN A 155 -0.02 21.73 -35.36
N LYS A 156 1.00 20.93 -35.71
CA LYS A 156 1.90 21.25 -36.83
C LYS A 156 1.18 21.13 -38.16
N LEU A 157 0.44 20.04 -38.39
CA LEU A 157 -0.31 19.81 -39.62
C LEU A 157 -1.35 20.92 -39.86
N ARG A 158 -2.03 21.37 -38.79
CA ARG A 158 -2.97 22.51 -38.87
C ARG A 158 -2.34 23.79 -39.45
N LYS A 159 -1.03 24.00 -39.23
CA LYS A 159 -0.30 25.16 -39.78
C LYS A 159 0.21 24.94 -41.21
N LYS A 160 0.32 23.69 -41.63
CA LYS A 160 0.84 23.27 -42.95
C LYS A 160 0.05 22.07 -43.47
N PRO A 161 -1.20 22.28 -43.95
CA PRO A 161 -2.11 21.18 -44.26
C PRO A 161 -1.63 20.28 -45.40
N ASP A 162 -0.91 20.85 -46.38
CA ASP A 162 -0.48 20.15 -47.61
C ASP A 162 0.91 19.49 -47.47
N ASP A 163 1.51 19.52 -46.27
CA ASP A 163 2.84 18.98 -46.02
C ASP A 163 2.76 17.46 -45.77
N LEU A 164 3.07 16.68 -46.82
CA LEU A 164 3.00 15.21 -46.82
C LEU A 164 3.89 14.57 -45.74
N ASP A 165 5.04 15.17 -45.43
CA ASP A 165 5.92 14.66 -44.37
C ASP A 165 5.28 14.82 -42.99
N ILE A 166 4.62 15.96 -42.74
CA ILE A 166 3.89 16.20 -41.49
C ILE A 166 2.66 15.29 -41.40
N GLN A 167 1.98 15.01 -42.51
CA GLN A 167 0.87 14.06 -42.54
C GLN A 167 1.33 12.66 -42.15
N ALA A 168 2.43 12.17 -42.74
CA ALA A 168 3.01 10.86 -42.41
C ALA A 168 3.51 10.77 -40.95
N VAL A 169 3.93 11.89 -40.35
CA VAL A 169 4.29 11.96 -38.92
C VAL A 169 3.04 11.89 -38.03
N LYS A 170 1.94 12.56 -38.41
CA LYS A 170 0.67 12.48 -37.67
C LYS A 170 0.12 11.07 -37.66
N GLU A 171 0.09 10.40 -38.80
CA GLU A 171 -0.41 9.02 -38.93
C GLU A 171 0.38 8.04 -38.05
N ARG A 172 1.72 8.16 -38.05
CA ARG A 172 2.56 7.37 -37.15
C ARG A 172 2.29 7.66 -35.67
N ALA A 173 2.18 8.93 -35.29
CA ALA A 173 1.90 9.31 -33.90
C ALA A 173 0.51 8.82 -33.43
N GLU A 174 -0.48 8.84 -34.32
CA GLU A 174 -1.82 8.33 -34.04
C GLU A 174 -1.83 6.81 -33.85
N SER A 175 -1.14 6.06 -34.73
CA SER A 175 -1.00 4.61 -34.58
C SER A 175 -0.32 4.24 -33.27
N MET A 176 0.79 4.91 -32.93
CA MET A 176 1.52 4.66 -31.68
C MET A 176 0.67 5.01 -30.44
N PHE A 177 -0.05 6.13 -30.48
CA PHE A 177 -0.95 6.51 -29.38
C PHE A 177 -2.07 5.49 -29.20
N LYS A 178 -2.71 5.05 -30.29
CA LYS A 178 -3.80 4.08 -30.24
C LYS A 178 -3.33 2.73 -29.69
N GLU A 179 -2.21 2.22 -30.17
CA GLU A 179 -1.61 0.96 -29.69
C GLU A 179 -1.29 1.02 -28.20
N GLU A 180 -0.64 2.09 -27.75
CA GLU A 180 -0.28 2.26 -26.33
C GLU A 180 -1.52 2.43 -25.45
N LEU A 181 -2.55 3.14 -25.95
CA LEU A 181 -3.82 3.33 -25.25
C LEU A 181 -4.56 2.01 -25.07
N GLU A 182 -4.73 1.22 -26.13
CA GLU A 182 -5.41 -0.09 -26.09
C GLU A 182 -4.69 -1.06 -25.15
N LYS A 183 -3.36 -1.12 -25.23
CA LYS A 183 -2.52 -1.92 -24.34
C LYS A 183 -2.71 -1.51 -22.86
N THR A 184 -2.70 -0.22 -22.58
CA THR A 184 -2.80 0.30 -21.21
C THR A 184 -4.22 0.18 -20.66
N ASP A 185 -5.26 0.33 -21.48
CA ASP A 185 -6.65 0.12 -21.08
C ASP A 185 -6.90 -1.33 -20.66
N LYS A 186 -6.38 -2.29 -21.42
CA LYS A 186 -6.45 -3.70 -21.04
C LYS A 186 -5.71 -3.97 -19.72
N LEU A 187 -4.51 -3.41 -19.56
CA LEU A 187 -3.75 -3.54 -18.32
C LEU A 187 -4.52 -2.96 -17.12
N LEU A 188 -5.20 -1.82 -17.27
CA LEU A 188 -6.04 -1.24 -16.21
C LEU A 188 -7.17 -2.18 -15.82
N ASP A 189 -7.88 -2.77 -16.78
CA ASP A 189 -8.99 -3.69 -16.50
C ASP A 189 -8.51 -4.95 -15.74
N ASP A 190 -7.37 -5.50 -16.15
CA ASP A 190 -6.78 -6.67 -15.51
C ASP A 190 -6.34 -6.34 -14.07
N GLU A 191 -5.71 -5.18 -13.87
CA GLU A 191 -5.21 -4.77 -12.55
C GLU A 191 -6.31 -4.31 -11.59
N ILE A 192 -7.41 -3.76 -12.10
CA ILE A 192 -8.60 -3.48 -11.27
C ILE A 192 -9.17 -4.79 -10.73
N LYS A 193 -9.30 -5.83 -11.57
CA LYS A 193 -9.77 -7.15 -11.13
C LYS A 193 -8.82 -7.80 -10.13
N GLU A 194 -7.52 -7.74 -10.40
CA GLU A 194 -6.49 -8.28 -9.50
C GLU A 194 -6.51 -7.56 -8.14
N SER A 195 -6.65 -6.23 -8.13
CA SER A 195 -6.70 -5.45 -6.88
C SER A 195 -7.83 -5.89 -5.95
N GLN A 196 -9.00 -6.25 -6.50
CA GLN A 196 -10.12 -6.77 -5.74
C GLN A 196 -9.82 -8.13 -5.11
N SER A 197 -9.13 -9.01 -5.84
CA SER A 197 -8.69 -10.33 -5.35
C SER A 197 -7.68 -10.19 -4.20
N VAL A 198 -6.69 -9.30 -4.37
CA VAL A 198 -5.67 -9.00 -3.36
C VAL A 198 -6.31 -8.49 -2.07
N ILE A 199 -7.23 -7.52 -2.16
CA ILE A 199 -7.93 -6.99 -0.98
C ILE A 199 -8.76 -8.07 -0.30
N SER A 200 -9.53 -8.84 -1.07
CA SER A 200 -10.42 -9.86 -0.50
C SER A 200 -9.62 -10.92 0.27
N SER A 201 -8.50 -11.38 -0.30
CA SER A 201 -7.60 -12.33 0.33
C SER A 201 -6.95 -11.76 1.59
N ALA A 202 -6.49 -10.51 1.54
CA ALA A 202 -5.93 -9.82 2.70
C ALA A 202 -6.97 -9.65 3.82
N MET A 203 -8.23 -9.35 3.50
CA MET A 203 -9.29 -9.22 4.52
C MET A 203 -9.63 -10.55 5.18
N ILE A 204 -9.65 -11.65 4.43
CA ILE A 204 -9.84 -12.99 5.00
C ILE A 204 -8.70 -13.31 5.97
N ALA A 205 -7.45 -13.15 5.52
CA ALA A 205 -6.26 -13.38 6.35
C ALA A 205 -6.26 -12.51 7.62
N LEU A 206 -6.65 -11.24 7.50
CA LEU A 206 -6.79 -10.33 8.65
C LEU A 206 -7.76 -10.87 9.70
N MET A 207 -8.95 -11.32 9.27
CA MET A 207 -9.96 -11.86 10.18
C MET A 207 -9.46 -13.12 10.89
N GLU A 208 -8.76 -14.00 10.18
CA GLU A 208 -8.20 -15.23 10.74
C GLU A 208 -7.11 -14.94 11.77
N VAL A 209 -6.17 -14.05 11.44
CA VAL A 209 -5.07 -13.64 12.33
C VAL A 209 -5.61 -12.99 13.60
N ILE A 210 -6.58 -12.07 13.49
CA ILE A 210 -7.21 -11.43 14.67
C ILE A 210 -7.95 -12.46 15.53
N LYS A 211 -8.72 -13.37 14.91
CA LYS A 211 -9.44 -14.42 15.64
C LYS A 211 -8.48 -15.33 16.41
N GLY A 212 -7.40 -15.75 15.77
CA GLY A 212 -6.35 -16.57 16.37
C GLY A 212 -5.67 -15.85 17.54
N TYR A 213 -5.29 -14.59 17.34
CA TYR A 213 -4.69 -13.75 18.39
C TYR A 213 -5.59 -13.64 19.60
N ASN A 214 -6.86 -13.24 19.41
CA ASN A 214 -7.81 -13.03 20.51
C ASN A 214 -8.07 -14.32 21.30
N LYS A 215 -8.15 -15.48 20.62
CA LYS A 215 -8.30 -16.78 21.27
C LYS A 215 -7.12 -17.07 22.19
N CYS A 216 -5.88 -16.98 21.67
CA CYS A 216 -4.69 -17.27 22.46
C CYS A 216 -4.51 -16.30 23.63
N MET A 217 -4.75 -14.99 23.42
CA MET A 217 -4.64 -13.99 24.49
C MET A 217 -5.62 -14.29 25.63
N LYS A 218 -6.86 -14.69 25.30
CA LYS A 218 -7.87 -15.08 26.30
C LYS A 218 -7.42 -16.30 27.10
N GLU A 219 -6.82 -17.29 26.45
CA GLU A 219 -6.31 -18.50 27.10
C GLU A 219 -5.15 -18.19 28.05
N ILE A 220 -4.20 -17.34 27.63
CA ILE A 220 -3.07 -16.88 28.45
C ILE A 220 -3.57 -16.22 29.74
N PHE A 221 -4.48 -15.24 29.63
CA PHE A 221 -4.96 -14.54 30.84
C PHE A 221 -5.87 -15.39 31.73
N LYS A 222 -6.56 -16.40 31.20
CA LYS A 222 -7.30 -17.38 32.03
C LYS A 222 -6.39 -18.21 32.93
N GLN A 223 -5.16 -18.48 32.52
CA GLN A 223 -4.19 -19.18 33.37
C GLN A 223 -3.84 -18.34 34.60
N GLY A 224 -3.79 -17.01 34.45
CA GLY A 224 -3.53 -16.08 35.54
C GLY A 224 -4.64 -15.95 36.58
N VAL A 225 -5.88 -16.26 36.26
CA VAL A 225 -7.00 -16.24 37.23
C VAL A 225 -6.94 -17.43 38.19
N LYS A 226 -6.15 -18.46 37.89
CA LYS A 226 -6.00 -19.66 38.71
C LYS A 226 -4.85 -19.58 39.72
N VAL A 227 -4.11 -18.47 39.72
CA VAL A 227 -2.96 -18.17 40.59
C VAL A 227 -3.45 -17.28 41.73
#